data_AF-A0A7X8LI22-F1
#
_entry.id   AF-A0A7X8LI22-F1
#
_cell.length_a   1.000
_cell.length_b   1.000
_cell.length_c   1.000
_cell.angle_alpha   90.00
_cell.angle_beta   90.00
_cell.angle_gamma   90.00
#
_symmetry.space_group_name_H-M   'P 1'
#
loop_
_entity.id
_entity.type
_entity.pdbx_description
1 polymer ?
#
loop_
_entity_poly.entity_id
_entity_poly.type
_entity_poly.pdbx_seq_one_letter_code
_entity_poly.pdbx_strand_id
1 'polypeptide(L)' 'MSDTSEMTTASDTSLSNIFRIIADVLSPAGIECLLIGGFAVNAHGYSRATLDVDLMVVATENIFNMVAEQVEALRK' A
#
# COMPACT_ATOMS: atom_id res chain seq x y z
N MET A 1 6.66 30.52 16.94
CA MET A 1 7.05 29.93 15.65
C MET A 1 8.17 28.94 15.93
N SER A 2 7.81 27.67 16.11
CA SER A 2 8.76 26.56 16.13
C SER A 2 8.44 25.73 14.91
N ASP A 3 9.30 25.85 13.93
CA ASP A 3 9.24 25.14 12.66
C ASP A 3 9.41 23.64 12.96
N THR A 4 8.30 22.90 13.03
CA THR A 4 8.31 21.45 13.08
C THR A 4 8.51 20.97 11.65
N SER A 5 9.77 20.95 11.20
CA SER A 5 10.13 20.13 10.06
C SER A 5 9.83 18.68 10.45
N GLU A 6 8.76 18.11 9.90
CA GLU A 6 8.42 16.70 10.03
C GLU A 6 9.64 15.86 9.66
N MET A 7 10.23 15.22 10.66
CA MET A 7 11.25 14.20 10.43
C MET A 7 10.53 12.99 9.85
N THR A 8 10.37 12.95 8.53
CA THR A 8 9.81 11.80 7.81
C THR A 8 10.69 10.59 8.11
N THR A 9 10.17 9.67 8.91
CA THR A 9 10.88 8.44 9.26
C THR A 9 10.82 7.45 8.08
N ALA A 10 11.74 6.48 8.01
CA ALA A 10 11.74 5.48 6.93
C ALA A 10 10.41 4.69 6.83
N SER A 11 9.67 4.58 7.94
CA SER A 11 8.31 4.02 7.98
C SER A 11 7.27 4.92 7.30
N ASP A 12 7.36 6.24 7.45
CA ASP A 12 6.45 7.20 6.80
C ASP A 12 6.63 7.20 5.28
N THR A 13 7.89 7.09 4.82
CA THR A 13 8.20 6.93 3.40
C THR A 13 7.65 5.61 2.84
N SER A 14 7.71 4.52 3.61
CA SER A 14 7.18 3.22 3.20
C SER A 14 5.65 3.24 3.05
N LEU A 15 4.93 3.79 4.04
CA LEU A 15 3.46 3.92 3.96
C LEU A 15 3.04 4.86 2.82
N SER A 16 3.74 5.98 2.64
CA SER A 16 3.46 6.91 1.53
C SER A 16 3.64 6.25 0.16
N ASN A 17 4.66 5.41 0.01
CA ASN A 17 4.87 4.64 -1.22
C ASN A 17 3.76 3.61 -1.46
N ILE A 18 3.29 2.94 -0.42
CA ILE A 18 2.16 1.99 -0.51
C ILE A 18 0.90 2.72 -0.98
N PHE A 19 0.55 3.85 -0.35
CA PHE A 19 -0.62 4.62 -0.76
C PHE A 19 -0.50 5.18 -2.17
N ARG A 20 0.71 5.57 -2.59
CA ARG A 20 0.97 5.97 -3.98
C ARG A 20 0.68 4.83 -4.97
N ILE A 21 1.12 3.61 -4.69
CA ILE A 21 0.82 2.44 -5.54
C ILE A 21 -0.70 2.22 -5.62
N ILE A 22 -1.40 2.31 -4.49
CA ILE A 22 -2.87 2.15 -4.46
C ILE A 22 -3.56 3.24 -5.29
N ALA A 23 -3.15 4.50 -5.13
CA ALA A 23 -3.77 5.65 -5.79
C ALA A 23 -3.46 5.71 -7.30
N ASP A 24 -2.23 5.39 -7.70
CA ASP A 24 -1.76 5.61 -9.08
C ASP A 24 -1.95 4.37 -9.97
N VAL A 25 -2.06 3.18 -9.38
CA VAL A 25 -2.08 1.91 -10.14
C VAL A 25 -3.38 1.14 -9.91
N LEU A 26 -3.71 0.83 -8.66
CA LEU A 26 -4.85 -0.05 -8.37
C LEU A 26 -6.20 0.66 -8.53
N SER A 27 -6.33 1.87 -7.99
CA SER A 27 -7.59 2.64 -8.03
C SER A 27 -8.02 2.98 -9.47
N PRO A 28 -7.12 3.44 -10.38
CA PRO A 28 -7.50 3.71 -11.77
C PRO A 28 -7.88 2.46 -12.55
N ALA A 29 -7.34 1.29 -12.17
CA ALA A 29 -7.73 -0.01 -12.71
C ALA A 29 -9.07 -0.53 -12.17
N GLY A 30 -9.74 0.21 -11.28
CA GLY A 30 -10.99 -0.19 -10.64
C GLY A 30 -10.81 -1.28 -9.59
N ILE A 31 -9.59 -1.45 -9.06
CA ILE A 31 -9.27 -2.45 -8.04
C ILE A 31 -9.43 -1.79 -6.66
N GLU A 32 -10.58 -2.04 -6.03
CA GLU A 32 -10.82 -1.65 -4.64
C GLU A 32 -10.03 -2.57 -3.69
N CYS A 33 -9.25 -1.96 -2.80
CA CYS A 33 -8.42 -2.70 -1.86
C CYS A 33 -8.27 -2.01 -0.50
N LEU A 34 -7.88 -2.82 0.49
CA LEU A 34 -7.57 -2.39 1.85
C LEU A 34 -6.16 -2.86 2.22
N LEU A 35 -5.36 -1.96 2.81
CA LEU A 35 -4.08 -2.31 3.41
C LEU A 35 -4.32 -3.17 4.66
N ILE A 36 -3.71 -4.36 4.67
CA ILE A 36 -3.76 -5.29 5.81
C ILE A 36 -2.33 -5.68 6.23
N GLY A 37 -2.21 -6.67 7.11
CA GLY A 37 -0.90 -7.23 7.45
C GLY A 37 -0.01 -6.32 8.30
N GLY A 38 1.31 -6.42 8.10
CA GLY A 38 2.30 -5.81 8.99
C GLY A 38 2.27 -4.29 8.97
N PHE A 39 2.18 -3.69 7.80
CA PHE A 39 2.10 -2.23 7.66
C PHE A 39 0.83 -1.65 8.29
N ALA A 40 -0.32 -2.31 8.15
CA ALA A 40 -1.57 -1.86 8.78
C ALA A 40 -1.47 -1.90 10.32
N VAL A 41 -0.95 -2.99 10.88
CA VAL A 41 -0.76 -3.15 12.34
C VAL A 41 0.24 -2.11 12.89
N ASN A 42 1.33 -1.85 12.15
CA ASN A 42 2.32 -0.83 12.51
C ASN A 42 1.71 0.59 12.56
N ALA A 43 0.83 0.93 11.60
CA ALA A 43 0.13 2.21 11.58
C ALA A 43 -0.78 2.42 12.81
N HIS A 44 -1.17 1.35 13.51
CA HIS A 44 -1.96 1.41 14.74
C HIS A 44 -1.13 1.27 16.03
N GLY A 45 0.20 1.46 15.96
CA GLY A 45 1.07 1.53 17.14
C GLY A 45 1.59 0.18 17.65
N TYR A 46 1.39 -0.89 16.89
CA TYR A 46 1.92 -2.22 17.22
C TYR A 46 3.16 -2.52 16.38
N SER A 47 4.28 -2.90 17.00
CA SER A 47 5.49 -3.25 16.25
C SER A 47 5.42 -4.68 15.70
N ARG A 48 5.44 -4.81 14.37
CA ARG A 48 5.54 -6.09 13.64
C ARG A 48 6.54 -5.96 12.50
N ALA A 49 7.58 -6.79 12.54
CA ALA A 49 8.50 -6.93 11.41
C ALA A 49 7.77 -7.56 10.22
N THR A 50 7.95 -6.96 9.05
CA THR A 50 7.40 -7.43 7.76
C THR A 50 8.33 -6.95 6.66
N LEU A 51 8.41 -7.72 5.57
CA LEU A 51 9.17 -7.36 4.37
C LEU A 51 8.26 -7.12 3.17
N ASP A 52 6.97 -7.44 3.31
CA ASP A 52 5.96 -7.51 2.28
C ASP A 52 4.82 -6.53 2.55
N VAL A 53 4.02 -6.29 1.51
CA VAL A 53 2.82 -5.46 1.58
C VAL A 53 1.63 -6.35 1.27
N ASP A 54 0.73 -6.47 2.24
CA ASP A 54 -0.48 -7.26 2.11
C ASP A 54 -1.67 -6.37 1.77
N LEU A 55 -2.35 -6.65 0.66
CA LEU A 55 -3.59 -5.98 0.27
C LEU A 55 -4.74 -6.98 0.18
N MET A 56 -5.87 -6.63 0.80
CA MET A 56 -7.13 -7.33 0.58
C MET A 56 -7.87 -6.66 -0.57
N VAL A 57 -8.32 -7.42 -1.55
CA VAL A 57 -9.06 -6.91 -2.72
C VAL A 57 -10.51 -7.39 -2.70
N VAL A 58 -11.43 -6.59 -3.24
CA VAL A 58 -12.82 -7.02 -3.43
C VAL A 58 -12.88 -8.06 -4.54
N ALA A 59 -13.43 -9.23 -4.24
CA ALA A 59 -13.53 -10.32 -5.22
C ALA A 59 -14.58 -10.00 -6.30
N THR A 60 -14.15 -10.09 -7.56
CA THR A 60 -14.99 -10.07 -8.75
C THR A 60 -14.55 -11.19 -9.69
N GLU A 61 -15.33 -11.51 -10.73
CA GLU A 61 -15.00 -12.61 -11.64
C GLU A 61 -13.62 -12.45 -12.31
N ASN A 62 -13.15 -11.23 -12.54
CA ASN A 62 -11.89 -10.95 -13.24
C ASN A 62 -10.76 -10.42 -12.34
N ILE A 63 -10.97 -10.36 -11.02
CA ILE A 63 -10.04 -9.67 -10.10
C ILE A 63 -8.61 -10.20 -10.18
N PHE A 64 -8.43 -11.51 -10.38
CA PHE A 64 -7.11 -12.13 -10.44
C PHE A 64 -6.30 -11.62 -11.63
N ASN A 65 -6.92 -11.54 -12.82
CA ASN A 65 -6.24 -11.06 -14.03
C ASN A 65 -5.95 -9.56 -13.92
N MET A 66 -6.90 -8.79 -13.40
CA MET A 66 -6.72 -7.34 -13.18
C MET A 66 -5.53 -7.08 -12.25
N VAL A 67 -5.44 -7.79 -11.12
CA VAL A 67 -4.31 -7.67 -10.19
C VAL A 67 -3.01 -8.12 -10.85
N ALA A 68 -3.00 -9.25 -11.56
CA ALA A 68 -1.80 -9.76 -12.24
C ALA A 68 -1.25 -8.75 -13.27
N GLU A 69 -2.12 -8.12 -14.06
CA GLU A 69 -1.72 -7.09 -15.03
C GLU A 69 -1.04 -5.90 -14.34
N GLN A 70 -1.61 -5.40 -13.24
CA GLN A 70 -1.04 -4.28 -12.49
C GLN A 70 0.29 -4.64 -11.82
N VAL A 71 0.41 -5.85 -11.25
CA VAL A 71 1.67 -6.31 -10.64
C VAL A 71 2.78 -6.45 -11.67
N GLU A 72 2.48 -6.94 -12.87
CA GLU A 72 3.46 -7.01 -13.96
C GLU A 72 3.84 -5.63 -14.49
N ALA A 73 2.92 -4.65 -14.47
CA ALA A 73 3.22 -3.26 -14.81
C ALA A 73 4.19 -2.62 -13.80
N LEU A 74 4.06 -2.95 -12.51
CA LEU A 74 4.93 -2.47 -11.43
C LEU A 74 6.34 -3.07 -11.44
N ARG A 75 6.56 -4.18 -12.15
CA ARG A 75 7.86 -4.87 -12.25
C ARG A 75 8.78 -4.29 -13.33
N LYS A 76 8.27 -3.41 -14.20
CA LYS A 76 9.00 -2.76 -15.30
C LYS A 76 9.59 -1.43 -14.86
#